data_AF-A0A090DQH2-F1
#
_entry.id   AF-A0A090DQH2-F1
#
_cell.length_a   1.000
_cell.length_b   1.000
_cell.length_c   1.000
_cell.angle_alpha   90.00
_cell.angle_beta   90.00
_cell.angle_gamma   90.00
#
_symmetry.space_group_name_H-M   'P 1'
#
loop_
_entity.id
_entity.type
_entity.pdbx_description
1 polymer ?
#
loop_
_entity_poly.entity_id
_entity_poly.type
_entity_poly.pdbx_seq_one_letter_code
_entity_poly.pdbx_strand_id
1 'polypeptide(L)'
;MTVKCHINVLGGDGYSRVLTFQVVPRVGEYLGFSLDGKRDERGVLVMDRYRVKHVMHTAENDQMGPIVLIDVETEQDANRT
;
A
#
# COMPACT_ATOMS: atom_id res chain seq x y z
N MET A 1 15.13 8.39 9.51
CA MET A 1 15.17 6.96 9.15
C MET A 1 13.93 6.67 8.33
N THR A 2 14.02 5.89 7.26
CA THR A 2 12.86 5.51 6.43
C THR A 2 12.63 4.01 6.51
N VAL A 3 11.37 3.57 6.37
CA VAL A 3 10.97 2.16 6.44
C VAL A 3 10.42 1.72 5.10
N LYS A 4 10.96 0.62 4.58
CA LYS A 4 10.44 -0.04 3.37
C LYS A 4 9.31 -0.98 3.79
N CYS A 5 8.13 -0.76 3.24
CA CYS A 5 6.94 -1.54 3.51
C CYS A 5 6.48 -2.24 2.25
N HIS A 6 6.18 -3.52 2.36
CA HIS A 6 5.57 -4.35 1.33
C HIS A 6 4.05 -4.23 1.45
N ILE A 7 3.44 -3.61 0.46
CA ILE A 7 2.01 -3.35 0.39
C ILE A 7 1.35 -4.49 -0.36
N ASN A 8 0.35 -5.10 0.26
CA ASN A 8 -0.49 -6.13 -0.34
C ASN A 8 -1.91 -5.57 -0.49
N VAL A 9 -2.43 -5.56 -1.72
CA VAL A 9 -3.78 -5.04 -1.99
C VAL A 9 -4.79 -6.19 -1.91
N LEU A 10 -5.61 -6.16 -0.86
CA LEU A 10 -6.68 -7.11 -0.61
C LEU A 10 -7.75 -7.03 -1.71
N GLY A 11 -8.18 -8.17 -2.22
CA GLY A 11 -9.21 -8.25 -3.26
C GLY A 11 -8.74 -7.93 -4.69
N GLY A 12 -7.45 -7.61 -4.88
CA GLY A 12 -6.81 -7.53 -6.20
C GLY A 12 -6.09 -8.83 -6.59
N ASP A 13 -5.40 -8.83 -7.73
CA ASP A 13 -4.64 -9.99 -8.26
C ASP A 13 -3.37 -10.35 -7.45
N GLY A 14 -3.28 -9.97 -6.17
CA GLY A 14 -2.14 -10.28 -5.31
C GLY A 14 -0.89 -9.43 -5.57
N TYR A 15 -1.04 -8.21 -6.09
CA TYR A 15 0.09 -7.31 -6.32
C TYR A 15 0.75 -6.89 -5.00
N SER A 16 2.04 -7.26 -4.83
CA SER A 16 2.91 -6.71 -3.80
C SER A 16 3.71 -5.53 -4.34
N ARG A 17 3.58 -4.35 -3.71
CA ARG A 17 4.37 -3.14 -4.04
C ARG A 17 5.28 -2.80 -2.87
N VAL A 18 6.51 -2.35 -3.11
CA VAL A 18 7.37 -1.83 -2.04
C VAL A 18 7.33 -0.31 -2.06
N LEU A 19 6.84 0.28 -0.97
CA LEU A 19 6.81 1.72 -0.76
C LEU A 19 7.70 2.11 0.42
N THR A 20 8.29 3.30 0.36
CA THR A 20 9.16 3.82 1.44
C THR A 20 8.44 4.93 2.18
N PHE A 21 8.39 4.84 3.50
CA PHE A 21 7.73 5.82 4.36
C PHE A 21 8.71 6.40 5.39
N GLN A 22 8.43 7.59 5.89
CA GLN A 22 9.17 8.15 7.03
C GLN A 22 8.79 7.43 8.34
N VAL A 23 7.54 7.00 8.46
CA VAL A 23 6.98 6.29 9.59
C VAL A 23 6.10 5.16 9.05
N VAL A 24 6.06 4.02 9.75
CA VAL A 24 5.18 2.91 9.38
C VAL A 24 3.72 3.37 9.41
N PRO A 25 2.97 3.25 8.30
CA PRO A 25 1.55 3.56 8.27
C PRO A 25 0.75 2.75 9.30
N ARG A 26 -0.30 3.35 9.86
CA ARG A 26 -1.15 2.73 10.88
C ARG A 26 -2.43 2.16 10.27
N VAL A 27 -3.01 1.16 10.95
CA VAL A 27 -4.34 0.65 10.62
C VAL A 27 -5.35 1.80 10.61
N GLY A 28 -6.14 1.88 9.53
CA GLY A 28 -7.12 2.94 9.30
C GLY A 28 -6.58 4.16 8.54
N GLU A 29 -5.27 4.33 8.40
CA GLU A 29 -4.70 5.39 7.57
C GLU A 29 -4.91 5.12 6.07
N TYR A 30 -4.72 6.17 5.28
CA TYR A 30 -4.89 6.13 3.83
C TYR A 30 -3.55 6.25 3.11
N LEU A 31 -3.33 5.38 2.14
CA LEU A 31 -2.18 5.38 1.24
C LEU A 31 -2.66 5.72 -0.17
N GLY A 32 -2.02 6.70 -0.79
CA GLY A 32 -2.23 7.01 -2.20
C GLY A 32 -1.08 6.45 -3.04
N PHE A 33 -1.39 5.60 -4.03
CA PHE A 33 -0.40 5.19 -5.03
C PHE A 33 -1.10 4.65 -6.29
N SER A 34 -0.36 4.62 -7.40
CA SER A 34 -0.84 4.05 -8.67
C SER A 34 -0.35 2.61 -8.81
N LEU A 35 -1.27 1.65 -8.99
CA LEU A 35 -0.90 0.23 -9.13
C LEU A 35 -0.30 -0.10 -10.50
N ASP A 36 -0.80 0.52 -11.56
CA ASP A 36 -0.45 0.22 -12.95
C ASP A 36 0.33 1.36 -13.63
N GLY A 37 0.58 2.46 -12.90
CA GLY A 37 1.24 3.63 -13.45
C GLY A 37 0.39 4.35 -14.48
N LYS A 38 -0.94 4.14 -14.47
CA LYS A 38 -1.87 4.85 -15.35
C LYS A 38 -1.70 6.35 -15.21
N ARG A 39 -1.78 7.01 -16.35
CA ARG A 39 -1.77 8.47 -16.46
C ARG A 39 -3.06 8.91 -17.15
N ASP A 40 -3.55 10.08 -16.78
CA ASP A 40 -4.68 10.71 -17.44
C ASP A 40 -4.28 11.27 -18.83
N GLU A 41 -5.24 11.84 -19.55
CA GLU A 41 -5.03 12.45 -20.87
C GLU A 41 -4.03 13.63 -20.85
N ARG A 42 -3.76 14.19 -19.67
CA ARG A 42 -2.82 15.28 -19.44
C ARG A 42 -1.45 14.78 -18.99
N GLY A 43 -1.27 13.46 -18.90
CA GLY A 43 -0.04 12.80 -18.46
C GLY A 43 0.16 12.76 -16.95
N VAL A 44 -0.83 13.12 -16.15
CA VAL A 44 -0.77 13.11 -14.67
C VAL A 44 -1.01 11.68 -14.16
N LEU A 45 -0.17 11.23 -13.21
CA LEU A 45 -0.31 9.90 -12.61
C LEU A 45 -1.64 9.80 -11.85
N VAL A 46 -2.49 8.84 -12.21
CA VAL A 46 -3.72 8.57 -11.50
C VAL A 46 -3.38 7.77 -10.25
N MET A 47 -3.68 8.35 -9.09
CA MET A 47 -3.44 7.71 -7.79
C MET A 47 -4.75 7.16 -7.26
N ASP A 48 -4.75 5.87 -6.97
CA ASP A 48 -5.83 5.24 -6.22
C ASP A 48 -5.59 5.44 -4.73
N ARG A 49 -6.68 5.45 -3.96
CA ARG A 49 -6.65 5.57 -2.51
C ARG A 49 -6.97 4.24 -1.88
N TYR A 50 -6.08 3.79 -1.00
CA TYR A 50 -6.20 2.53 -0.29
C TYR A 50 -6.23 2.77 1.21
N ARG A 51 -7.06 2.03 1.91
CA ARG A 51 -7.16 2.07 3.37
C ARG A 51 -6.36 0.94 3.98
N VAL A 52 -5.50 1.26 4.94
CA VAL A 52 -4.71 0.25 5.66
C VAL A 52 -5.63 -0.58 6.56
N LYS A 53 -5.59 -1.90 6.39
CA LYS A 53 -6.36 -2.86 7.18
C LYS A 53 -5.50 -3.57 8.21
N HIS A 54 -4.30 -4.01 7.80
CA HIS A 54 -3.37 -4.70 8.70
C HIS A 54 -1.95 -4.19 8.50
N VAL A 55 -1.18 -4.20 9.59
CA VAL A 55 0.24 -3.90 9.60
C VAL A 55 0.93 -5.03 10.36
N MET A 56 1.75 -5.80 9.66
CA MET A 56 2.48 -6.95 10.20
C MET A 56 3.97 -6.65 10.18
N HIS A 57 4.61 -6.77 11.34
CA HIS A 57 6.06 -6.68 11.47
C HIS A 57 6.60 -8.10 11.53
N THR A 58 7.37 -8.50 10.52
CA THR A 58 8.07 -9.78 10.56
C THR A 58 9.45 -9.58 11.15
N ALA A 59 9.82 -10.42 12.13
CA ALA A 59 11.16 -10.44 12.69
C ALA A 59 12.18 -10.78 11.59
N GLU A 60 13.38 -10.24 11.75
CA GLU A 60 14.54 -10.64 10.94
C GLU A 60 14.81 -12.14 11.14
N ASN A 61 15.05 -12.83 10.03
CA ASN A 61 15.58 -14.19 10.05
C ASN A 61 16.84 -14.26 9.17
N ASP A 62 17.57 -15.36 9.24
CA ASP A 62 18.88 -15.51 8.56
C ASP A 62 18.82 -15.37 7.02
N GLN A 63 17.61 -15.32 6.41
CA GLN A 63 17.41 -15.18 4.97
C GLN A 63 16.81 -13.82 4.56
N MET A 64 16.14 -13.11 5.46
CA MET A 64 15.48 -11.84 5.18
C MET A 64 15.60 -10.89 6.38
N GLY A 65 16.07 -9.67 6.11
CA GLY A 65 16.04 -8.55 7.05
C GLY A 65 14.60 -8.22 7.52
N PRO A 66 14.42 -7.30 8.48
CA PRO A 66 13.09 -6.96 8.98
C PRO A 66 12.20 -6.42 7.84
N ILE A 67 11.02 -7.02 7.69
CA ILE A 67 10.03 -6.63 6.67
C ILE A 67 8.77 -6.12 7.37
N VAL A 68 8.23 -5.02 6.86
CA VAL A 68 6.90 -4.54 7.25
C VAL A 68 5.94 -4.85 6.12
N LEU A 69 4.94 -5.69 6.39
CA LEU A 69 3.86 -6.00 5.47
C LEU A 69 2.63 -5.16 5.83
N ILE A 70 2.01 -4.55 4.84
CA ILE A 70 0.82 -3.72 5.01
C ILE A 70 -0.25 -4.22 4.06
N ASP A 71 -1.33 -4.75 4.63
CA ASP A 71 -2.51 -5.08 3.85
C ASP A 71 -3.38 -3.83 3.71
N VAL A 72 -3.75 -3.52 2.48
CA VAL A 72 -4.60 -2.38 2.16
C VAL A 72 -5.78 -2.83 1.32
N GLU A 73 -6.89 -2.13 1.43
CA GLU A 73 -8.09 -2.36 0.61
C GLU A 73 -8.40 -1.09 -0.18
N THR A 74 -8.82 -1.24 -1.44
CA THR A 74 -9.26 -0.11 -2.25
C THR A 74 -10.45 0.57 -1.60
N GLU A 75 -10.39 1.88 -1.42
CA GLU A 75 -11.59 2.64 -1.06
C GLU A 75 -12.47 2.71 -2.31
N GLN A 76 -13.42 1.78 -2.44
CA GLN A 76 -14.53 1.99 -3.36
C GLN A 76 -15.35 3.13 -2.76
N ASP A 77 -15.44 4.25 -3.48
CA ASP A 77 -16.35 5.34 -3.15
C ASP A 77 -17.70 4.73 -2.75
N ALA A 78 -18.07 4.91 -1.48
CA ALA A 78 -19.40 4.65 -0.99
C ALA A 78 -20.34 5.73 -1.56
N ASN A 79 -20.49 5.75 -2.88
CA ASN A 79 -21.37 6.65 -3.60
C ASN A 79 -22.23 5.83 -4.57
N ARG A 80 -23.08 4.99 -3.98
CA ARG A 80 -24.27 4.43 -4.61
C ARG A 80 -25.43 4.50 -3.62
N THR A 81 -25.99 5.69 -3.44
CA THR A 81 -27.43 5.95 -3.32
C THR A 81 -27.70 7.44 -3.41
#